data_AF-A0A7V6VLB6-F1
#
_entry.id   AF-A0A7V6VLB6-F1
#
_cell.length_a   1.000
_cell.length_b   1.000
_cell.length_c   1.000
_cell.angle_alpha   90.00
_cell.angle_beta   90.00
_cell.angle_gamma   90.00
#
_symmetry.space_group_name_H-M   'P 1'
#
loop_
_entity.id
_entity.type
_entity.pdbx_description
1 polymer ?
#
loop_
_entity_poly.entity_id
_entity_poly.type
_entity_poly.pdbx_seq_one_letter_code
_entity_poly.pdbx_strand_id
1 'polypeptide(L)'
;MSTQHPTEPAEPTESTIAEDEAPEVPRGITADGPVTVRHRRAPRYGRFVAFGLLLGGIIAFVLAIITRGWSGLTQSDSFWVFLLYLGPAGMLLGALTAYLLDRRSAARMDRQHATTTAKD
;
A
#
# COMPACT_ATOMS: atom_id res chain seq x y z
N MET A 1 69.83 47.25 1.22
CA MET A 1 69.29 47.78 -0.05
C MET A 1 69.46 46.69 -1.09
N SER A 2 68.34 46.21 -1.64
CA SER A 2 68.12 45.20 -2.71
C SER A 2 68.79 43.81 -2.65
N THR A 3 67.90 42.83 -2.48
CA THR A 3 68.04 41.39 -2.67
C THR A 3 68.07 40.98 -4.15
N GLN A 4 69.08 40.17 -4.49
CA GLN A 4 69.09 38.93 -5.30
C GLN A 4 68.18 38.76 -6.52
N HIS A 5 68.79 38.33 -7.64
CA HIS A 5 68.32 37.20 -8.45
C HIS A 5 69.53 36.56 -9.22
N PRO A 6 69.39 35.42 -9.93
CA PRO A 6 69.60 34.01 -9.56
C PRO A 6 70.76 33.32 -10.30
N THR A 7 71.24 32.16 -9.83
CA THR A 7 71.46 30.96 -10.68
C THR A 7 71.71 29.71 -9.84
N GLU A 8 70.98 28.62 -10.12
CA GLU A 8 71.28 27.16 -9.93
C GLU A 8 70.02 26.37 -9.50
N PRO A 9 69.93 25.04 -9.75
CA PRO A 9 70.21 24.26 -10.96
C PRO A 9 69.06 23.24 -11.22
N ALA A 10 69.29 22.32 -12.16
CA ALA A 10 68.35 21.32 -12.67
C ALA A 10 67.97 20.16 -11.71
N GLU A 11 66.71 19.71 -11.89
CA GLU A 11 66.14 18.33 -11.80
C GLU A 11 65.94 17.61 -10.44
N PRO A 12 64.91 16.73 -10.25
CA PRO A 12 64.34 15.79 -11.25
C PRO A 12 62.80 15.64 -11.31
N THR A 13 62.34 15.18 -12.49
CA THR A 13 61.27 14.23 -12.84
C THR A 13 60.06 14.01 -11.93
N GLU A 14 58.92 13.75 -12.60
CA GLU A 14 57.68 13.13 -12.11
C GLU A 14 56.68 14.14 -11.52
N SER A 15 55.45 14.28 -11.98
CA SER A 15 54.53 13.30 -12.50
C SER A 15 53.53 14.02 -13.39
N THR A 16 53.25 13.41 -14.55
CA THR A 16 51.99 13.56 -15.28
C THR A 16 50.83 13.73 -14.31
N ILE A 17 50.21 14.90 -14.31
CA ILE A 17 48.81 15.05 -13.92
C ILE A 17 48.16 15.83 -15.05
N ALA A 18 47.98 15.09 -16.15
CA ALA A 18 46.94 15.36 -17.10
C ALA A 18 45.57 15.15 -16.41
N GLU A 19 44.57 15.78 -17.00
CA GLU A 19 43.15 15.67 -16.67
C GLU A 19 42.71 16.20 -15.30
N ASP A 20 42.30 17.46 -15.36
CA ASP A 20 41.03 18.00 -14.87
C ASP A 20 39.91 16.93 -14.71
N GLU A 21 40.02 16.08 -13.70
CA GLU A 21 38.95 15.17 -13.28
C GLU A 21 38.05 15.91 -12.28
N ALA A 22 37.24 16.82 -12.82
CA ALA A 22 36.09 17.35 -12.09
C ALA A 22 35.23 16.17 -11.62
N PRO A 23 34.78 16.15 -10.35
CA PRO A 23 34.03 15.02 -9.83
C PRO A 23 32.79 14.79 -10.70
N GLU A 24 32.67 13.58 -11.25
CA GLU A 24 31.48 13.15 -11.99
C GLU A 24 30.29 13.22 -11.03
N VAL A 25 29.58 14.35 -11.07
CA VAL A 25 28.31 14.53 -10.36
C VAL A 25 27.44 13.37 -10.81
N PRO A 26 26.93 12.51 -9.88
CA PRO A 26 26.07 11.40 -10.26
C PRO A 26 24.92 11.98 -11.07
N ARG A 27 24.95 11.75 -12.40
CA ARG A 27 23.89 12.20 -13.31
C ARG A 27 22.61 11.67 -12.72
N GLY A 28 21.80 12.60 -12.19
CA GLY A 28 20.49 12.30 -11.66
C GLY A 28 19.77 11.41 -12.64
N ILE A 29 19.02 10.44 -12.12
CA ILE A 29 18.22 9.50 -12.90
C ILE A 29 17.32 10.31 -13.86
N THR A 30 17.82 10.64 -15.05
CA THR A 30 17.03 11.14 -16.17
C THR A 30 16.51 9.91 -16.86
N ALA A 31 15.59 9.22 -16.18
CA ALA A 31 14.80 8.19 -16.83
C ALA A 31 13.82 8.90 -17.77
N ASP A 32 14.26 9.24 -18.98
CA ASP A 32 13.41 9.68 -20.11
C ASP A 32 12.60 8.51 -20.69
N GLY A 33 12.27 7.53 -19.85
CA GLY A 33 11.40 6.41 -20.16
C GLY A 33 10.08 6.55 -19.39
N PRO A 34 8.96 6.09 -19.95
CA PRO A 34 7.67 6.12 -19.24
C PRO A 34 7.81 5.35 -17.92
N VAL A 35 7.78 6.09 -16.80
CA VAL A 35 7.76 5.52 -15.46
C VAL A 35 6.41 4.80 -15.30
N THR A 36 6.40 3.49 -15.48
CA THR A 36 5.20 2.67 -15.30
C THR A 36 4.87 2.57 -13.81
N VAL A 37 4.08 3.51 -13.31
CA VAL A 37 3.55 3.47 -11.94
C VAL A 37 2.42 2.43 -11.88
N ARG A 38 2.74 1.22 -11.41
CA ARG A 38 1.72 0.19 -11.15
C ARG A 38 0.95 0.54 -9.88
N HIS A 39 -0.22 1.17 -10.03
CA HIS A 39 -1.15 1.34 -8.92
C HIS A 39 -1.59 -0.04 -8.40
N ARG A 40 -1.08 -0.44 -7.22
CA ARG A 40 -1.68 -1.53 -6.46
C ARG A 40 -3.09 -1.08 -6.08
N ARG A 41 -4.12 -1.64 -6.71
CA ARG A 41 -5.50 -1.38 -6.29
C ARG A 41 -5.64 -1.83 -4.84
N ALA A 42 -5.96 -0.91 -3.94
CA ALA A 42 -6.31 -1.26 -2.58
C ALA A 42 -7.49 -2.26 -2.63
N PRO A 43 -7.36 -3.45 -2.02
CA PRO A 43 -8.42 -4.44 -2.01
C PRO A 43 -9.69 -3.84 -1.38
N ARG A 44 -10.82 -3.92 -2.07
CA ARG A 44 -12.07 -3.24 -1.66
C ARG A 44 -12.84 -4.01 -0.58
N TYR A 45 -12.17 -4.43 0.49
CA TYR A 45 -12.80 -5.16 1.60
C TYR A 45 -13.81 -4.31 2.38
N GLY A 46 -13.63 -2.98 2.39
CA GLY A 46 -14.49 -2.07 3.16
C GLY A 46 -15.98 -2.15 2.81
N ARG A 47 -16.33 -2.43 1.55
CA ARG A 47 -17.74 -2.56 1.14
C ARG A 47 -18.40 -3.77 1.80
N PHE A 48 -17.74 -4.92 1.81
CA PHE A 48 -18.29 -6.13 2.39
C PHE A 48 -18.38 -6.06 3.91
N VAL A 49 -17.41 -5.42 4.56
CA VAL A 49 -17.48 -5.13 6.01
C VAL A 49 -18.69 -4.25 6.32
N ALA A 50 -18.92 -3.20 5.54
CA ALA A 50 -20.07 -2.32 5.70
C ALA A 50 -21.41 -3.05 5.47
N PHE A 51 -21.49 -3.91 4.44
CA PHE A 51 -22.66 -4.77 4.22
C PHE A 51 -22.90 -5.73 5.39
N GLY A 52 -21.82 -6.34 5.92
CA GLY A 52 -21.88 -7.21 7.09
C GLY A 52 -22.40 -6.49 8.34
N LEU A 53 -21.89 -5.28 8.61
CA LEU A 53 -22.37 -4.44 9.69
C LEU A 53 -23.85 -4.06 9.52
N LEU A 54 -24.25 -3.67 8.30
CA LEU A 54 -25.63 -3.31 7.99
C LEU A 54 -26.57 -4.49 8.20
N LEU A 55 -26.21 -5.68 7.71
CA LEU A 55 -27.01 -6.88 7.87
C LEU A 55 -27.10 -7.30 9.34
N GLY A 56 -25.97 -7.28 10.07
CA GLY A 56 -25.94 -7.50 11.52
C GLY A 56 -26.80 -6.50 12.28
N GLY A 57 -26.79 -5.23 11.88
CA GLY A 57 -27.63 -4.18 12.45
C GLY A 57 -29.13 -4.39 12.20
N ILE A 58 -29.51 -4.81 10.99
CA ILE A 58 -30.90 -5.17 10.67
C ILE A 58 -31.35 -6.33 11.55
N ILE A 59 -30.54 -7.39 11.68
CA ILE A 59 -30.90 -8.53 12.51
C ILE A 59 -30.99 -8.13 13.99
N ALA A 60 -30.04 -7.33 14.51
CA ALA A 60 -30.07 -6.79 15.87
C ALA A 60 -31.33 -5.95 16.13
N PHE A 61 -31.75 -5.14 15.15
CA PHE A 61 -32.97 -4.35 15.24
C PHE A 61 -34.23 -5.22 15.30
N VAL A 62 -34.32 -6.24 14.45
CA VAL A 62 -35.43 -7.21 14.47
C VAL A 62 -35.47 -7.95 15.81
N LEU A 63 -34.32 -8.41 16.32
CA LEU A 63 -34.25 -9.06 17.62
C LEU A 63 -34.71 -8.14 18.75
N ALA A 64 -34.29 -6.87 18.75
CA ALA A 64 -34.71 -5.91 19.77
C ALA A 64 -36.23 -5.70 19.82
N ILE A 65 -36.92 -5.76 18.68
CA ILE A 65 -38.39 -5.70 18.62
C ILE A 65 -39.00 -6.99 19.19
N ILE A 66 -38.47 -8.16 18.81
CA ILE A 66 -39.00 -9.47 19.23
C ILE A 66 -38.81 -9.70 20.73
N THR A 67 -37.64 -9.36 21.27
CA THR A 67 -37.31 -9.59 22.70
C THR A 67 -37.86 -8.51 23.62
N ARG A 68 -38.71 -7.61 23.12
CA ARG A 68 -39.33 -6.57 23.93
C ARG A 68 -40.14 -7.21 25.07
N GLY A 69 -39.80 -6.85 26.30
CA GLY A 69 -40.47 -7.38 27.50
C GLY A 69 -39.98 -8.76 27.96
N TRP A 70 -39.00 -9.36 27.29
CA TRP A 70 -38.39 -10.64 27.73
C TRP A 70 -37.38 -10.43 28.86
N SER A 71 -36.84 -9.21 28.97
CA SER A 71 -35.90 -8.80 30.01
C SER A 71 -36.33 -7.47 30.60
N GLY A 72 -35.69 -7.06 31.70
CA GLY A 72 -35.84 -5.72 32.25
C GLY A 72 -35.21 -4.61 31.40
N LEU A 73 -34.54 -4.95 30.29
CA LEU A 73 -33.96 -3.94 29.39
C LEU A 73 -35.05 -3.27 28.55
N THR A 74 -34.88 -1.97 28.32
CA THR A 74 -35.69 -1.26 27.33
C THR A 74 -35.39 -1.79 25.91
N GLN A 75 -36.30 -1.52 24.99
CA GLN A 75 -36.13 -1.91 23.58
C GLN A 75 -34.85 -1.29 22.98
N SER A 76 -34.55 -0.03 23.32
CA SER A 76 -33.33 0.66 22.89
C SER A 76 -32.07 0.03 23.45
N ASP A 77 -32.08 -0.37 24.73
CA ASP A 77 -30.89 -0.98 25.34
C ASP A 77 -30.63 -2.37 24.74
N SER A 78 -31.69 -3.15 24.51
CA SER A 78 -31.61 -4.45 23.83
C SER A 78 -31.01 -4.32 22.44
N PHE A 79 -31.40 -3.28 21.68
CA PHE A 79 -30.83 -3.00 20.37
C PHE A 79 -29.32 -2.78 20.43
N TRP A 80 -28.83 -1.93 21.35
CA TRP A 80 -27.40 -1.66 21.46
C TRP A 80 -26.61 -2.89 21.90
N VAL A 81 -27.16 -3.70 22.82
CA VAL A 81 -26.54 -4.97 23.24
C VAL A 81 -26.45 -5.92 22.05
N PHE A 82 -27.54 -6.15 21.30
CA PHE A 82 -27.48 -7.01 20.12
C PHE A 82 -26.57 -6.46 19.04
N LEU A 83 -26.59 -5.16 18.79
CA LEU A 83 -25.73 -4.52 17.80
C LEU A 83 -24.24 -4.69 18.16
N LEU A 84 -23.90 -4.63 19.44
CA LEU A 84 -22.52 -4.82 19.93
C LEU A 84 -22.00 -6.23 19.63
N TYR A 85 -22.85 -7.26 19.69
CA TYR A 85 -22.46 -8.63 19.37
C TYR A 85 -22.57 -8.93 17.86
N LEU A 86 -23.70 -8.57 17.27
CA LEU A 86 -24.06 -8.95 15.91
C LEU A 86 -23.45 -8.05 14.85
N GLY A 87 -23.11 -6.80 15.19
CA GLY A 87 -22.40 -5.88 14.31
C GLY A 87 -21.00 -6.41 13.96
N PRO A 88 -20.10 -6.63 14.94
CA PRO A 88 -18.79 -7.22 14.69
C PRO A 88 -18.87 -8.62 14.08
N ALA A 89 -19.80 -9.47 14.53
CA ALA A 89 -20.01 -10.78 13.92
C ALA A 89 -20.38 -10.68 12.42
N GLY A 90 -21.28 -9.76 12.07
CA GLY A 90 -21.65 -9.46 10.70
C GLY A 90 -20.47 -8.90 9.89
N MET A 91 -19.70 -7.97 10.46
CA MET A 91 -18.48 -7.43 9.84
C MET A 91 -17.46 -8.52 9.53
N LEU A 92 -17.22 -9.44 10.47
CA LEU A 92 -16.32 -10.58 10.30
C LEU A 92 -16.81 -11.51 9.20
N LEU A 93 -18.11 -11.84 9.17
CA LEU A 93 -18.70 -12.63 8.09
C LEU A 93 -18.58 -11.96 6.73
N GLY A 94 -18.84 -10.64 6.67
CA GLY A 94 -18.67 -9.84 5.47
C GLY A 94 -17.23 -9.83 4.99
N ALA A 95 -16.28 -9.59 5.89
CA ALA A 95 -14.85 -9.61 5.60
C ALA A 95 -14.38 -11.00 5.11
N LEU A 96 -14.81 -12.07 5.78
CA LEU A 96 -14.48 -13.44 5.41
C LEU A 96 -15.01 -13.78 4.01
N THR A 97 -16.25 -13.38 3.72
CA THR A 97 -16.86 -13.52 2.40
C THR A 97 -16.05 -12.76 1.35
N ALA A 98 -15.65 -11.51 1.64
CA ALA A 98 -14.82 -10.70 0.76
C ALA A 98 -13.46 -11.36 0.48
N TYR A 99 -12.81 -11.87 1.52
CA TYR A 99 -11.54 -12.56 1.42
C TYR A 99 -11.63 -13.82 0.56
N LEU A 100 -12.69 -14.62 0.75
CA LEU A 100 -12.95 -15.82 -0.06
C LEU A 100 -13.15 -15.48 -1.54
N LEU A 101 -13.87 -14.39 -1.84
CA LEU A 101 -14.07 -13.92 -3.20
C LEU A 101 -12.77 -13.37 -3.81
N ASP A 102 -12.02 -12.57 -3.05
CA ASP A 102 -10.76 -11.94 -3.51
C ASP A 102 -9.69 -12.99 -3.84
N ARG A 103 -9.61 -14.05 -3.03
CA ARG A 103 -8.72 -15.20 -3.27
C ARG A 103 -9.02 -15.90 -4.60
N ARG A 104 -10.29 -15.93 -5.03
CA ARG A 104 -10.68 -16.51 -6.33
C ARG A 104 -10.38 -15.57 -7.50
N SER A 105 -10.39 -14.25 -7.30
CA SER A 105 -10.07 -13.29 -8.36
C SER A 105 -8.57 -13.17 -8.62
N ALA A 106 -7.73 -13.17 -7.59
CA ALA A 106 -6.27 -13.12 -7.76
C ALA A 106 -5.75 -14.30 -8.60
N ALA A 107 -6.24 -15.52 -8.34
CA ALA A 107 -5.87 -16.73 -9.08
C ALA A 107 -6.30 -16.74 -10.56
N ARG A 108 -7.25 -15.87 -10.96
CA ARG A 108 -7.71 -15.76 -12.36
C ARG A 108 -6.87 -14.78 -13.18
N MET A 109 -6.29 -13.77 -12.55
CA MET A 109 -5.49 -12.75 -13.23
C MET A 109 -4.15 -13.31 -13.73
N ASP A 110 -3.55 -14.25 -13.01
CA ASP A 110 -2.28 -14.90 -13.43
C ASP A 110 -2.40 -15.66 -14.76
N ARG A 111 -3.59 -16.15 -15.10
CA ARG A 111 -3.82 -16.91 -16.35
C ARG A 111 -3.87 -16.03 -17.60
N GLN A 112 -4.15 -14.73 -17.45
CA GLN A 112 -4.26 -13.80 -18.58
C GLN A 112 -2.90 -13.25 -19.02
N HIS A 113 -1.89 -13.25 -18.13
CA HIS A 113 -0.53 -12.84 -18.49
C HIS A 113 0.19 -13.89 -19.35
N ALA A 114 -0.14 -15.17 -19.18
CA ALA A 114 0.47 -16.25 -19.97
C ALA A 114 0.05 -16.25 -21.46
N THR A 115 -1.05 -15.59 -21.81
CA THR A 115 -1.58 -15.57 -23.19
C THR A 115 -1.12 -14.38 -24.02
N THR A 116 -0.58 -13.32 -23.41
CA THR A 116 -0.03 -12.17 -24.14
C THR A 116 1.44 -12.37 -24.52
N THR A 117 2.24 -13.08 -23.71
CA THR A 117 3.66 -13.36 -24.02
C THR A 117 3.86 -14.41 -25.14
N ALA A 118 2.82 -15.13 -25.55
CA ALA A 118 2.93 -16.15 -26.61
C ALA A 118 2.64 -15.60 -28.03
N LYS A 119 2.41 -14.30 -28.18
CA LYS A 119 2.05 -13.67 -29.46
C LYS A 119 3.14 -12.75 -30.04
N ASP A 120 4.21 -12.49 -29.28
CA ASP A 120 5.42 -11.80 -29.74
C ASP A 120 6.56 -12.82 -29.92
#